data_AF-A0A2W4HV67-F1
#
_entry.id   AF-A0A2W4HV67-F1
#
_cell.length_a   1.000
_cell.length_b   1.000
_cell.length_c   1.000
_cell.angle_alpha   90.00
_cell.angle_beta   90.00
_cell.angle_gamma   90.00
#
_symmetry.space_group_name_H-M   'P 1'
#
loop_
_entity.id
_entity.type
_entity.pdbx_description
1 polymer ?
#
loop_
_entity_poly.entity_id
_entity_poly.type
_entity_poly.pdbx_seq_one_letter_code
_entity_poly.pdbx_strand_id
1 'polypeptide(L)'
;MKTMDNRKYYKISEISDILKITTRTIRYYEQEGLLSSVTRTPGGMRLFTEKDVELIKQIRGLQKDEFLSLTQIKEQLTNESVENIDQEENIVIVTDSTASLPKMIIDDLNIRIIPLNIILDGKTYKDGVDINAIDFFNKVNGSNYKATTAPPSQESLVQLYQSLAKSGYTKILSIHIANHWSETFATAQSAAKQVSNVHIEVVDSFNTGLGMGLLAYVAAKMAKEKKKFSYIIAEIKEKRKRCWQIMYINSLDYFIQGVDKTTIQGELLNTLLDYKPILFYNPEYGKFTVTDRTNNPEEAVTKLLKSIKDYEKEYGRIFRYVGITHSYFYQEAYELMKRIKATFPYVNVIIAEASPIINTYVGFYSMSMSIC
;
A
#
# COMPACT_ATOMS: atom_id res chain seq x y z
N MET A 1 -27.27 -21.97 -5.10
CA MET A 1 -26.50 -20.71 -4.94
C MET A 1 -27.44 -19.51 -4.86
N LYS A 2 -27.51 -18.82 -3.72
CA LYS A 2 -28.26 -17.56 -3.56
C LYS A 2 -27.33 -16.54 -2.91
N THR A 3 -27.15 -15.38 -3.54
CA THR A 3 -26.41 -14.25 -3.02
C THR A 3 -27.35 -13.37 -2.20
N MET A 4 -27.03 -13.16 -0.93
CA MET A 4 -27.52 -12.03 -0.14
C MET A 4 -26.27 -11.28 0.32
N ASP A 5 -26.22 -9.97 0.07
CA ASP A 5 -25.16 -9.09 0.57
C ASP A 5 -23.71 -9.46 0.16
N ASN A 6 -23.51 -9.90 -1.09
CA ASN A 6 -22.20 -10.28 -1.67
C ASN A 6 -21.41 -11.38 -0.92
N ARG A 7 -21.99 -12.03 0.09
CA ARG A 7 -21.41 -13.17 0.80
C ARG A 7 -21.99 -14.48 0.27
N LYS A 8 -21.12 -15.46 0.07
CA LYS A 8 -21.50 -16.79 -0.40
C LYS A 8 -22.02 -17.62 0.78
N TYR A 9 -23.26 -18.09 0.67
CA TYR A 9 -23.89 -18.96 1.65
C TYR A 9 -24.18 -20.35 1.07
N TYR A 10 -24.08 -21.37 1.92
CA TYR A 10 -24.33 -22.76 1.64
C TYR A 10 -25.51 -23.27 2.48
N LYS A 11 -26.37 -24.09 1.87
CA LYS A 11 -27.36 -24.89 2.57
C LYS A 11 -26.68 -26.10 3.22
N ILE A 12 -27.31 -26.65 4.25
CA ILE A 12 -26.79 -27.84 4.93
C ILE A 12 -26.61 -29.04 3.99
N SER A 13 -27.48 -29.19 2.98
CA SER A 13 -27.36 -30.24 1.96
C SER A 13 -26.14 -30.02 1.06
N GLU A 14 -25.87 -28.77 0.66
CA GLU A 14 -24.70 -28.43 -0.16
C GLU A 14 -23.40 -28.75 0.61
N ILE A 15 -23.34 -28.47 1.92
CA ILE A 15 -22.18 -28.83 2.75
C ILE A 15 -22.04 -30.35 2.89
N SER A 16 -23.17 -31.04 3.11
CA SER A 16 -23.22 -32.50 3.20
C SER A 16 -22.60 -33.16 1.96
N ASP A 17 -22.93 -32.62 0.78
CA ASP A 17 -22.43 -33.10 -0.51
C ASP A 17 -20.95 -32.79 -0.73
N ILE A 18 -20.52 -31.57 -0.36
CA ILE A 18 -19.13 -31.09 -0.50
C ILE A 18 -18.19 -31.89 0.40
N LEU A 19 -18.55 -32.05 1.67
CA LEU A 19 -17.69 -32.64 2.69
C LEU A 19 -17.90 -34.14 2.86
N LYS A 20 -18.86 -34.74 2.14
CA LYS A 20 -19.22 -36.16 2.24
C LYS A 20 -19.52 -36.60 3.68
N ILE A 21 -20.22 -35.75 4.42
CA ILE A 21 -20.70 -36.02 5.79
C ILE A 21 -22.21 -35.91 5.84
N THR A 22 -22.84 -36.54 6.82
CA THR A 22 -24.30 -36.47 6.96
C THR A 22 -24.76 -35.10 7.45
N THR A 23 -25.95 -34.67 7.04
CA THR A 23 -26.60 -33.48 7.60
C THR A 23 -26.83 -33.58 9.11
N ARG A 24 -26.95 -34.80 9.65
CA ARG A 24 -27.03 -35.07 11.10
C ARG A 24 -25.73 -34.67 11.81
N THR A 25 -24.57 -34.99 11.24
CA THR A 25 -23.26 -34.62 11.78
C THR A 25 -23.10 -33.10 11.85
N ILE A 26 -23.50 -32.39 10.81
CA ILE A 26 -23.42 -30.92 10.77
C ILE A 26 -24.33 -30.29 11.84
N ARG A 27 -25.56 -30.81 11.99
CA ARG A 27 -26.48 -30.37 13.05
C ARG A 27 -25.93 -30.65 14.44
N TYR A 28 -25.25 -31.79 14.61
CA TYR A 28 -24.64 -32.15 15.87
C TYR A 28 -23.52 -31.17 16.23
N TYR A 29 -22.65 -30.79 15.31
CA TYR A 29 -21.63 -29.76 15.55
C TYR A 29 -22.25 -28.38 15.91
N GLU A 30 -23.32 -27.98 15.24
CA GLU A 30 -24.08 -26.78 15.60
C GLU A 30 -24.66 -26.87 17.03
N GLN A 31 -25.27 -28.00 17.39
CA GLN A 31 -25.84 -28.25 18.72
C GLN A 31 -24.77 -28.22 19.83
N GLU A 32 -23.59 -28.78 19.56
CA GLU A 32 -22.44 -28.74 20.47
C GLU A 32 -21.79 -27.34 20.54
N GLY A 33 -22.29 -26.36 19.78
CA GLY A 33 -21.82 -24.98 19.79
C GLY A 33 -20.55 -24.73 18.98
N LEU A 34 -20.15 -25.68 18.12
CA LEU A 34 -18.96 -25.55 17.27
C LEU A 34 -19.20 -24.69 16.02
N LEU A 35 -20.46 -24.43 15.65
CA LEU A 35 -20.86 -23.62 14.48
C LEU A 35 -21.76 -22.45 14.91
N SER A 36 -21.18 -21.44 15.55
CA SER A 36 -21.93 -20.32 16.15
C SER A 36 -22.38 -19.23 15.16
N SER A 37 -21.87 -19.24 13.93
CA SER A 37 -22.18 -18.27 12.86
C SER A 37 -23.39 -18.62 11.97
N VAL A 38 -24.13 -19.69 12.28
CA VAL A 38 -25.22 -20.18 11.43
C VAL A 38 -26.39 -19.20 11.43
N THR A 39 -26.60 -18.53 10.30
CA THR A 39 -27.72 -17.59 10.10
C THR A 39 -28.96 -18.35 9.65
N ARG A 40 -30.15 -17.86 10.01
CA ARG A 40 -31.43 -18.43 9.54
C ARG A 40 -32.14 -17.49 8.59
N THR A 41 -32.73 -18.05 7.53
CA THR A 41 -33.67 -17.30 6.68
C THR A 41 -34.99 -17.06 7.41
N PRO A 42 -35.84 -16.12 6.94
CA PRO A 42 -37.19 -15.95 7.46
C PRO A 42 -38.03 -17.23 7.44
N GLY A 43 -37.76 -18.16 6.51
CA GLY A 43 -38.38 -19.49 6.43
C GLY A 43 -37.73 -20.57 7.31
N GLY A 44 -36.87 -20.20 8.25
CA GLY A 44 -36.24 -21.13 9.19
C GLY A 44 -35.11 -22.00 8.61
N MET A 45 -34.65 -21.73 7.38
CA MET A 45 -33.57 -22.49 6.75
C MET A 45 -32.21 -22.01 7.26
N ARG A 46 -31.34 -22.95 7.62
CA ARG A 46 -29.94 -22.68 8.02
C ARG A 46 -29.09 -22.31 6.81
N LEU A 47 -28.33 -21.23 6.95
CA LEU A 47 -27.32 -20.77 6.01
C LEU A 47 -25.96 -20.77 6.69
N PHE A 48 -25.00 -21.36 6.01
CA PHE A 48 -23.63 -21.51 6.45
C PHE A 48 -22.72 -20.69 5.52
N THR A 49 -21.65 -20.14 6.06
CA THR A 49 -20.62 -19.40 5.33
C THR A 49 -19.49 -20.32 4.89
N GLU A 50 -18.58 -19.79 4.07
CA GLU A 50 -17.34 -20.50 3.72
C GLU A 50 -16.46 -20.79 4.95
N LYS A 51 -16.47 -19.92 5.96
CA LYS A 51 -15.78 -20.16 7.24
C LYS A 51 -16.34 -21.38 7.97
N ASP A 52 -17.66 -21.57 7.96
CA ASP A 52 -18.27 -22.76 8.57
C ASP A 52 -17.84 -24.04 7.84
N VAL A 53 -17.66 -23.99 6.52
CA VAL A 53 -17.18 -25.14 5.73
C VAL A 53 -15.74 -25.51 6.10
N GLU A 54 -14.84 -24.53 6.21
CA GLU A 54 -13.46 -24.76 6.63
C GLU A 54 -13.36 -25.25 8.08
N LEU A 55 -14.18 -24.70 8.98
CA LEU A 55 -14.23 -25.15 10.37
C LEU A 55 -14.69 -26.61 10.49
N ILE A 56 -15.68 -27.03 9.69
CA ILE A 56 -16.11 -28.42 9.65
C ILE A 56 -14.99 -29.33 9.12
N LYS A 57 -14.22 -28.89 8.11
CA LYS A 57 -13.03 -29.65 7.64
C LYS A 57 -11.99 -29.80 8.74
N GLN A 58 -11.71 -28.74 9.49
CA GLN A 58 -10.76 -28.76 10.60
C GLN A 58 -11.20 -29.74 11.70
N ILE A 59 -12.47 -29.66 12.14
CA ILE A 59 -13.04 -30.60 13.12
C ILE A 59 -12.87 -32.05 12.63
N ARG A 60 -13.13 -32.30 11.34
CA ARG A 60 -13.00 -33.64 10.74
C ARG A 60 -11.56 -34.12 10.68
N GLY A 61 -10.60 -33.23 10.39
CA GLY A 61 -9.17 -33.54 10.45
C GLY A 61 -8.76 -33.94 11.86
N LEU A 62 -9.08 -33.12 12.86
CA LEU A 62 -8.78 -33.41 14.26
C LEU A 62 -9.40 -34.71 14.77
N GLN A 63 -10.62 -35.05 14.34
CA GLN A 63 -11.25 -36.32 14.69
C GLN A 63 -10.59 -37.53 14.03
N LYS A 64 -10.10 -37.38 12.80
CA LYS A 64 -9.59 -38.50 11.98
C LYS A 64 -8.10 -38.75 12.21
N ASP A 65 -7.33 -37.67 12.30
CA ASP A 65 -5.88 -37.71 12.29
C ASP A 65 -5.32 -37.68 13.72
N GLU A 66 -6.00 -36.97 14.63
CA GLU A 66 -5.57 -36.80 16.03
C GLU A 66 -6.49 -37.55 17.03
N PHE A 67 -7.54 -38.22 16.55
CA PHE A 67 -8.48 -39.01 17.36
C PHE A 67 -9.14 -38.23 18.52
N LEU A 68 -9.27 -36.91 18.37
CA LEU A 68 -9.82 -36.05 19.41
C LEU A 68 -11.34 -36.17 19.52
N SER A 69 -11.85 -36.16 20.76
CA SER A 69 -13.28 -36.02 21.04
C SER A 69 -13.77 -34.61 20.71
N LEU A 70 -15.08 -34.42 20.50
CA LEU A 70 -15.62 -33.08 20.24
C LEU A 70 -15.41 -32.11 21.40
N THR A 71 -15.38 -32.61 22.64
CA THR A 71 -15.06 -31.80 23.82
C THR A 71 -13.64 -31.28 23.74
N GLN A 72 -12.66 -32.14 23.44
CA GLN A 72 -11.26 -31.75 23.26
C GLN A 72 -11.08 -30.79 22.08
N ILE A 73 -11.77 -31.04 20.97
CA ILE A 73 -11.76 -30.15 19.80
C ILE A 73 -12.35 -28.78 20.15
N LYS A 74 -13.45 -28.74 20.92
CA LYS A 74 -14.05 -27.50 21.38
C LYS A 74 -13.11 -26.74 22.31
N GLU A 75 -12.45 -27.42 23.24
CA GLU A 75 -11.44 -26.82 24.12
C GLU A 75 -10.25 -26.30 23.32
N GLN A 76 -9.74 -27.05 22.35
CA GLN A 76 -8.62 -26.63 21.49
C GLN A 76 -8.98 -25.43 20.61
N LEU A 77 -10.14 -25.45 19.95
CA LEU A 77 -10.62 -24.32 19.16
C LEU A 77 -10.89 -23.09 20.06
N THR A 78 -11.36 -23.29 21.29
CA THR A 78 -11.57 -22.20 22.25
C THR A 78 -10.24 -21.67 22.78
N ASN A 79 -9.26 -22.53 23.07
CA ASN A 79 -7.93 -22.14 23.53
C ASN A 79 -7.14 -21.45 22.41
N GLU A 80 -7.21 -21.92 21.16
CA GLU A 80 -6.65 -21.23 19.99
C GLU A 80 -7.35 -19.87 19.78
N SER A 81 -8.64 -19.76 20.08
CA SER A 81 -9.36 -18.48 20.06
C SER A 81 -8.86 -17.56 21.18
N VAL A 82 -8.72 -18.07 22.40
CA VAL A 82 -8.31 -17.29 23.60
C VAL A 82 -6.84 -16.88 23.54
N GLU A 83 -5.94 -17.74 23.06
CA GLU A 83 -4.52 -17.41 22.84
C GLU A 83 -4.34 -16.37 21.71
N ASN A 84 -5.24 -16.31 20.73
CA ASN A 84 -5.21 -15.31 19.65
C ASN A 84 -5.99 -14.01 19.95
N ILE A 85 -6.78 -13.97 21.03
CA ILE A 85 -7.62 -12.82 21.36
C ILE A 85 -6.86 -11.74 22.16
N ASP A 86 -5.84 -12.10 22.95
CA ASP A 86 -5.26 -11.19 23.96
C ASP A 86 -3.75 -10.90 23.89
N GLN A 87 -3.05 -11.18 22.77
CA GLN A 87 -1.81 -10.44 22.50
C GLN A 87 -2.15 -9.14 21.77
N GLU A 88 -1.98 -8.01 22.47
CA GLU A 88 -2.06 -6.69 21.86
C GLU A 88 -1.06 -6.63 20.69
N GLU A 89 -1.59 -6.52 19.46
CA GLU A 89 -0.76 -6.41 18.26
C GLU A 89 -0.11 -5.04 18.26
N ASN A 90 1.14 -4.97 18.74
CA ASN A 90 1.95 -3.78 18.63
C ASN A 90 2.51 -3.68 17.20
N ILE A 91 1.79 -2.95 16.36
CA ILE A 91 2.03 -2.83 14.93
C ILE A 91 2.83 -1.55 14.64
N VAL A 92 3.90 -1.66 13.87
CA VAL A 92 4.61 -0.52 13.29
C VAL A 92 4.60 -0.58 11.78
N ILE A 93 4.54 0.59 11.15
CA ILE A 93 4.65 0.74 9.70
C ILE A 93 6.07 1.13 9.35
N VAL A 94 6.66 0.40 8.43
CA VAL A 94 7.92 0.74 7.77
C VAL A 94 7.60 1.14 6.32
N THR A 95 8.23 2.19 5.83
CA THR A 95 8.26 2.52 4.41
C THR A 95 9.64 3.06 4.05
N ASP A 96 9.89 3.35 2.78
CA ASP A 96 11.17 3.87 2.33
C ASP A 96 11.13 5.37 2.05
N SER A 97 12.31 5.99 1.86
CA SER A 97 12.45 7.44 1.73
C SER A 97 11.73 8.02 0.51
N THR A 98 11.36 7.20 -0.48
CA THR A 98 10.57 7.68 -1.62
C THR A 98 9.13 7.98 -1.24
N ALA A 99 8.63 7.57 -0.06
CA ALA A 99 7.30 7.94 0.43
C ALA A 99 7.09 9.46 0.50
N SER A 100 8.18 10.23 0.63
CA SER A 100 8.18 11.68 0.75
C SER A 100 7.18 12.17 1.82
N LEU A 101 6.96 11.40 2.89
CA LEU A 101 6.02 11.79 3.93
C LEU A 101 6.56 13.00 4.71
N PRO A 102 5.73 14.00 5.03
CA PRO A 102 6.14 15.10 5.90
C PRO A 102 6.60 14.60 7.26
N LYS A 103 7.69 15.17 7.77
CA LYS A 103 8.28 14.78 9.08
C LYS A 103 7.26 14.77 10.21
N MET A 104 6.35 15.74 10.26
CA MET A 104 5.30 15.80 11.27
C MET A 104 4.39 14.57 11.27
N ILE A 105 4.07 14.02 10.09
CA ILE A 105 3.27 12.79 9.96
C ILE A 105 4.09 11.58 10.39
N ILE A 106 5.36 11.51 9.98
CA ILE A 106 6.27 10.44 10.36
C ILE A 106 6.36 10.35 11.89
N ASP A 107 6.57 11.48 12.55
CA ASP A 107 6.72 11.56 14.00
C ASP A 107 5.40 11.23 14.73
N ASP A 108 4.26 11.81 14.32
CA ASP A 108 2.96 11.63 15.02
C ASP A 108 2.34 10.22 14.87
N LEU A 109 2.62 9.56 13.75
CA LEU A 109 2.19 8.19 13.49
C LEU A 109 3.30 7.16 13.71
N ASN A 110 4.49 7.61 14.13
CA ASN A 110 5.62 6.77 14.44
C ASN A 110 5.99 5.82 13.27
N ILE A 111 5.91 6.34 12.04
CA ILE A 111 6.28 5.62 10.82
C ILE A 111 7.81 5.52 10.76
N ARG A 112 8.33 4.37 10.35
CA ARG A 112 9.77 4.15 10.20
C ARG A 112 10.17 4.27 8.75
N ILE A 113 11.13 5.14 8.45
CA ILE A 113 11.66 5.35 7.10
C ILE A 113 13.00 4.63 6.96
N ILE A 114 13.11 3.74 5.96
CA ILE A 114 14.40 3.20 5.51
C ILE A 114 14.93 4.07 4.35
N PRO A 115 16.12 4.66 4.45
CA PRO A 115 16.66 5.50 3.38
C PRO A 115 17.14 4.66 2.19
N LEU A 116 16.76 5.08 0.98
CA LEU A 116 17.45 4.66 -0.24
C LEU A 116 18.74 5.46 -0.43
N ASN A 117 19.56 5.02 -1.39
CA ASN A 117 20.88 5.58 -1.64
C ASN A 117 20.92 6.37 -2.97
N ILE A 118 21.58 7.51 -2.95
CA ILE A 118 21.96 8.30 -4.12
C ILE A 118 23.43 8.14 -4.37
N ILE A 119 23.79 7.79 -5.60
CA ILE A 119 25.17 7.68 -6.05
C ILE A 119 25.43 8.88 -6.96
N LEU A 120 26.36 9.72 -6.52
CA LEU A 120 26.74 10.95 -7.21
C LEU A 120 28.26 11.10 -7.13
N ASP A 121 28.92 11.17 -8.29
CA ASP A 121 30.39 11.28 -8.43
C ASP A 121 31.17 10.21 -7.65
N GLY A 122 30.70 8.97 -7.70
CA GLY A 122 31.32 7.84 -6.99
C GLY A 122 31.13 7.88 -5.47
N LYS A 123 30.36 8.83 -4.94
CA LYS A 123 29.98 8.90 -3.51
C LYS A 123 28.53 8.47 -3.33
N THR A 124 28.27 7.76 -2.24
CA THR A 124 26.94 7.29 -1.86
C THR A 124 26.40 8.14 -0.70
N TYR A 125 25.16 8.60 -0.82
CA TYR A 125 24.46 9.40 0.17
C TYR A 125 23.11 8.75 0.50
N LYS A 126 22.76 8.64 1.78
CA LYS A 126 21.44 8.18 2.22
C LYS A 126 20.42 9.32 2.14
N ASP A 127 19.32 9.07 1.43
CA ASP A 127 18.22 10.02 1.25
C ASP A 127 17.57 10.40 2.59
N GLY A 128 17.50 11.70 2.88
CA GLY A 128 16.95 12.25 4.11
C GLY A 128 17.84 12.10 5.35
N VAL A 129 19.05 11.53 5.18
CA VAL A 129 20.05 11.37 6.25
C VAL A 129 21.33 12.14 5.91
N ASP A 130 21.94 11.83 4.77
CA ASP A 130 23.18 12.47 4.32
C ASP A 130 22.93 13.59 3.31
N ILE A 131 21.77 13.57 2.63
CA ILE A 131 21.39 14.52 1.59
C ILE A 131 19.88 14.78 1.60
N ASN A 132 19.48 16.06 1.53
CA ASN A 132 18.08 16.47 1.35
C ASN A 132 17.83 17.03 -0.06
N ALA A 133 16.58 17.40 -0.37
CA ALA A 133 16.19 17.89 -1.71
C ALA A 133 16.94 19.16 -2.15
N ILE A 134 17.20 20.07 -1.22
CA ILE A 134 17.93 21.32 -1.48
C ILE A 134 19.40 21.03 -1.77
N ASP A 135 20.04 20.19 -0.95
CA ASP A 135 21.42 19.77 -1.14
C ASP A 135 21.61 19.04 -2.47
N PHE A 136 20.68 18.15 -2.80
CA PHE A 136 20.68 17.43 -4.07
C PHE A 136 20.58 18.40 -5.25
N PHE A 137 19.62 19.31 -5.24
CA PHE A 137 19.48 20.33 -6.28
C PHE A 137 20.76 21.16 -6.45
N ASN A 138 21.33 21.68 -5.36
CA ASN A 138 22.54 22.49 -5.41
C ASN A 138 23.74 21.72 -5.98
N LYS A 139 23.78 20.40 -5.80
CA LYS A 139 24.82 19.56 -6.38
C LYS A 139 24.62 19.34 -7.87
N VAL A 140 23.40 19.04 -8.33
CA VAL A 140 23.17 18.61 -9.72
C VAL A 140 22.75 19.73 -10.68
N ASN A 141 22.19 20.83 -10.18
CA ASN A 141 21.68 21.91 -11.02
C ASN A 141 22.84 22.68 -11.70
N GLY A 142 22.74 22.88 -13.02
CA GLY A 142 23.78 23.57 -13.81
C GLY A 142 25.07 22.77 -14.05
N SER A 143 25.08 21.49 -13.70
CA SER A 143 26.21 20.58 -13.86
C SER A 143 25.90 19.46 -14.87
N ASN A 144 26.93 18.77 -15.37
CA ASN A 144 26.78 17.54 -16.16
C ASN A 144 26.70 16.27 -15.28
N TYR A 145 26.40 16.41 -13.98
CA TYR A 145 26.38 15.26 -13.08
C TYR A 145 25.26 14.29 -13.41
N LYS A 146 25.59 13.00 -13.40
CA LYS A 146 24.62 11.89 -13.52
C LYS A 146 24.48 11.22 -12.16
N ALA A 147 23.38 11.53 -11.47
CA ALA A 147 22.99 10.80 -10.28
C ALA A 147 22.34 9.46 -10.68
N THR A 148 22.64 8.41 -9.93
CA THR A 148 21.87 7.16 -9.96
C THR A 148 21.41 6.82 -8.56
N THR A 149 20.52 5.84 -8.42
CA THR A 149 19.99 5.44 -7.12
C THR A 149 20.15 3.95 -6.89
N ALA A 150 20.12 3.54 -5.63
CA ALA A 150 20.18 2.14 -5.22
C ALA A 150 19.23 1.88 -4.05
N PRO A 151 18.67 0.65 -3.95
CA PRO A 151 17.87 0.25 -2.80
C PRO A 151 18.68 0.34 -1.48
N PRO A 152 18.01 0.32 -0.31
CA PRO A 152 18.71 0.08 0.95
C PRO A 152 19.43 -1.29 0.91
N SER A 153 20.51 -1.44 1.68
CA SER A 153 21.13 -2.76 1.81
C SER A 153 20.23 -3.71 2.59
N GLN A 154 20.27 -5.00 2.25
CA GLN A 154 19.57 -6.05 3.00
C GLN A 154 19.95 -6.03 4.48
N GLU A 155 21.24 -5.82 4.79
CA GLU A 155 21.73 -5.69 6.16
C GLU A 155 21.05 -4.54 6.92
N SER A 156 20.91 -3.37 6.29
CA SER A 156 20.27 -2.21 6.93
C SER A 156 18.81 -2.48 7.27
N LEU A 157 18.08 -3.19 6.39
CA LEU A 157 16.71 -3.61 6.63
C LEU A 157 16.59 -4.65 7.75
N VAL A 158 17.48 -5.65 7.79
CA VAL A 158 17.55 -6.64 8.86
C VAL A 158 17.79 -5.96 10.21
N GLN A 159 18.76 -5.04 10.27
CA GLN A 159 19.06 -4.27 11.47
C GLN A 159 17.85 -3.43 11.92
N LEU A 160 17.16 -2.76 10.99
CA LEU A 160 15.93 -2.01 11.28
C LEU A 160 14.86 -2.93 11.87
N TYR A 161 14.52 -4.03 11.20
CA TYR A 161 13.47 -4.94 11.67
C TYR A 161 13.80 -5.57 13.04
N GLN A 162 15.05 -5.99 13.26
CA GLN A 162 15.50 -6.50 14.55
C GLN A 162 15.43 -5.44 15.65
N SER A 163 15.77 -4.18 15.35
CA SER A 163 15.67 -3.08 16.31
C SER A 163 14.22 -2.80 16.72
N LEU A 164 13.28 -2.91 15.77
CA LEU A 164 11.85 -2.73 16.03
C LEU A 164 11.30 -3.89 16.88
N ALA A 165 11.68 -5.13 16.56
CA ALA A 165 11.32 -6.28 17.39
C ALA A 165 11.82 -6.13 18.83
N LYS A 166 13.08 -5.70 19.02
CA LYS A 166 13.66 -5.41 20.34
C LYS A 166 12.95 -4.26 21.08
N SER A 167 12.35 -3.33 20.34
CA SER A 167 11.57 -2.22 20.88
C SER A 167 10.14 -2.62 21.25
N GLY A 168 9.79 -3.91 21.15
CA GLY A 168 8.49 -4.45 21.58
C GLY A 168 7.42 -4.51 20.49
N TYR A 169 7.74 -4.22 19.22
CA TYR A 169 6.79 -4.43 18.13
C TYR A 169 6.64 -5.92 17.83
N THR A 170 5.40 -6.40 17.77
CA THR A 170 5.07 -7.80 17.47
C THR A 170 4.73 -8.00 16.00
N LYS A 171 4.38 -6.93 15.29
CA LYS A 171 4.00 -6.92 13.87
C LYS A 171 4.65 -5.74 13.12
N ILE A 172 5.16 -5.98 11.93
CA ILE A 172 5.70 -4.93 11.03
C ILE A 172 5.00 -5.04 9.68
N LEU A 173 4.37 -3.96 9.23
CA LEU A 173 3.91 -3.84 7.84
C LEU A 173 4.89 -2.93 7.09
N SER A 174 5.64 -3.51 6.16
CA SER A 174 6.68 -2.82 5.40
C SER A 174 6.20 -2.53 3.97
N ILE A 175 5.88 -1.27 3.68
CA ILE A 175 5.28 -0.83 2.41
C ILE A 175 6.33 -0.09 1.58
N HIS A 176 6.66 -0.62 0.40
CA HIS A 176 7.78 -0.12 -0.40
C HIS A 176 7.41 0.29 -1.81
N ILE A 177 8.29 1.11 -2.40
CA ILE A 177 8.21 1.55 -3.79
C ILE A 177 7.92 0.38 -4.74
N ALA A 178 7.17 0.67 -5.80
CA ALA A 178 6.75 -0.31 -6.80
C ALA A 178 7.90 -1.24 -7.24
N ASN A 179 7.64 -2.55 -7.25
CA ASN A 179 8.66 -3.56 -7.56
C ASN A 179 9.29 -3.43 -8.97
N HIS A 180 8.58 -2.82 -9.92
CA HIS A 180 9.03 -2.59 -11.29
C HIS A 180 9.80 -1.27 -11.44
N TRP A 181 9.92 -0.48 -10.37
CA TRP A 181 10.75 0.73 -10.33
C TRP A 181 11.99 0.57 -9.46
N SER A 182 11.97 -0.35 -8.50
CA SER A 182 13.09 -0.56 -7.59
C SER A 182 13.09 -1.96 -6.99
N GLU A 183 14.29 -2.51 -6.77
CA GLU A 183 14.48 -3.78 -6.06
C GLU A 183 14.19 -3.68 -4.56
N THR A 184 13.93 -2.48 -4.02
CA THR A 184 13.68 -2.25 -2.58
C THR A 184 12.66 -3.23 -1.99
N PHE A 185 11.56 -3.52 -2.71
CA PHE A 185 10.57 -4.52 -2.29
C PHE A 185 11.18 -5.92 -2.14
N ALA A 186 11.94 -6.38 -3.13
CA ALA A 186 12.58 -7.70 -3.11
C ALA A 186 13.67 -7.79 -2.03
N THR A 187 14.44 -6.72 -1.83
CA THR A 187 15.41 -6.62 -0.75
C THR A 187 14.74 -6.68 0.63
N ALA A 188 13.62 -5.98 0.81
CA ALA A 188 12.82 -6.01 2.03
C ALA A 188 12.24 -7.40 2.32
N GLN A 189 11.74 -8.11 1.31
CA GLN A 189 11.29 -9.50 1.44
C GLN A 189 12.43 -10.43 1.88
N SER A 190 13.62 -10.25 1.30
CA SER A 190 14.79 -11.05 1.63
C SER A 190 15.28 -10.79 3.06
N ALA A 191 15.27 -9.52 3.49
CA ALA A 191 15.56 -9.12 4.86
C ALA A 191 14.54 -9.67 5.86
N ALA A 192 13.24 -9.61 5.54
CA ALA A 192 12.18 -10.10 6.42
C ALA A 192 12.33 -11.60 6.76
N LYS A 193 12.78 -12.42 5.81
CA LYS A 193 13.04 -13.86 6.01
C LYS A 193 14.16 -14.16 7.03
N GLN A 194 15.03 -13.19 7.32
CA GLN A 194 16.14 -13.36 8.28
C GLN A 194 15.77 -12.95 9.71
N VAL A 195 14.55 -12.47 9.94
CA VAL A 195 14.10 -11.99 11.25
C VAL A 195 12.87 -12.80 11.67
N SER A 196 13.00 -13.59 12.74
CA SER A 196 11.99 -14.56 13.17
C SER A 196 11.21 -14.16 14.43
N ASN A 197 11.70 -13.18 15.19
CA ASN A 197 11.12 -12.75 16.46
C ASN A 197 10.05 -11.64 16.35
N VAL A 198 9.65 -11.31 15.12
CA VAL A 198 8.56 -10.38 14.81
C VAL A 198 7.91 -10.84 13.51
N HIS A 199 6.59 -10.71 13.38
CA HIS A 199 5.92 -11.06 12.15
C HIS A 199 5.91 -9.87 11.18
N ILE A 200 6.51 -10.06 10.01
CA ILE A 200 6.74 -9.00 9.02
C ILE A 200 5.96 -9.35 7.75
N GLU A 201 5.09 -8.45 7.33
CA GLU A 201 4.48 -8.50 5.99
C GLU A 201 5.08 -7.39 5.15
N VAL A 202 5.63 -7.76 3.99
CA VAL A 202 6.17 -6.80 3.02
C VAL A 202 5.16 -6.62 1.90
N VAL A 203 4.78 -5.37 1.64
CA VAL A 203 3.78 -5.00 0.63
C VAL A 203 4.43 -4.11 -0.43
N ASP A 204 4.30 -4.53 -1.68
CA ASP A 204 4.56 -3.70 -2.84
C ASP A 204 3.46 -2.63 -2.94
N SER A 205 3.81 -1.35 -2.93
CA SER A 205 2.83 -0.26 -2.97
C SER A 205 2.20 -0.06 -4.36
N PHE A 206 2.80 -0.62 -5.42
CA PHE A 206 2.54 -0.25 -6.81
C PHE A 206 2.69 1.25 -7.10
N ASN A 207 3.40 1.98 -6.23
CA ASN A 207 3.51 3.42 -6.36
C ASN A 207 4.83 3.95 -5.75
N THR A 208 4.98 5.26 -5.70
CA THR A 208 6.07 5.99 -5.02
C THR A 208 5.53 7.36 -4.58
N GLY A 209 6.35 8.24 -4.03
CA GLY A 209 5.91 9.54 -3.53
C GLY A 209 4.76 9.39 -2.55
N LEU A 210 3.84 10.36 -2.56
CA LEU A 210 2.66 10.29 -1.72
C LEU A 210 1.63 9.25 -2.17
N GLY A 211 1.74 8.62 -3.35
CA GLY A 211 0.91 7.46 -3.67
C GLY A 211 1.21 6.29 -2.74
N MET A 212 2.49 6.03 -2.48
CA MET A 212 2.93 5.10 -1.44
C MET A 212 2.76 5.70 -0.04
N GLY A 213 3.14 6.97 0.15
CA GLY A 213 3.08 7.64 1.44
C GLY A 213 1.67 7.63 2.04
N LEU A 214 0.63 7.81 1.22
CA LEU A 214 -0.76 7.71 1.67
C LEU A 214 -1.14 6.30 2.14
N LEU A 215 -0.64 5.26 1.49
CA LEU A 215 -0.85 3.88 1.95
C LEU A 215 -0.20 3.65 3.31
N ALA A 216 1.04 4.13 3.51
CA ALA A 216 1.73 4.06 4.80
C ALA A 216 1.01 4.89 5.88
N TYR A 217 0.54 6.09 5.54
CA TYR A 217 -0.23 6.95 6.42
C TYR A 217 -1.54 6.28 6.88
N VAL A 218 -2.31 5.72 5.95
CA VAL A 218 -3.58 5.02 6.26
C VAL A 218 -3.31 3.77 7.10
N ALA A 219 -2.26 3.01 6.78
CA ALA A 219 -1.86 1.84 7.56
C ALA A 219 -1.51 2.21 9.00
N ALA A 220 -0.72 3.27 9.19
CA ALA A 220 -0.27 3.71 10.51
C ALA A 220 -1.42 4.27 11.33
N LYS A 221 -2.38 4.96 10.69
CA LYS A 221 -3.62 5.39 11.34
C LYS A 221 -4.45 4.20 11.81
N MET A 222 -4.63 3.17 10.98
CA MET A 222 -5.35 1.96 11.38
C MET A 222 -4.64 1.20 12.51
N ALA A 223 -3.30 1.18 12.52
CA ALA A 223 -2.51 0.62 13.62
C ALA A 223 -2.72 1.40 14.93
N LYS A 224 -2.68 2.75 14.88
CA LYS A 224 -2.98 3.64 16.02
C LYS A 224 -4.41 3.45 16.55
N GLU A 225 -5.35 3.11 15.67
CA GLU A 225 -6.74 2.74 15.99
C GLU A 225 -6.90 1.27 16.45
N LYS A 226 -5.79 0.55 16.67
CA LYS A 226 -5.75 -0.85 17.12
C LYS A 226 -6.53 -1.82 16.22
N LYS A 227 -6.58 -1.54 14.90
CA LYS A 227 -7.13 -2.50 13.93
C LYS A 227 -6.22 -3.72 13.83
N LYS A 228 -6.81 -4.90 13.60
CA LYS A 228 -6.07 -6.15 13.46
C LYS A 228 -5.11 -6.09 12.28
N PHE A 229 -3.90 -6.63 12.44
CA PHE A 229 -2.82 -6.59 11.45
C PHE A 229 -3.25 -7.17 10.09
N SER A 230 -3.94 -8.32 10.10
CA SER A 230 -4.47 -8.96 8.89
C SER A 230 -5.48 -8.09 8.14
N TYR A 231 -6.31 -7.32 8.86
CA TYR A 231 -7.24 -6.37 8.27
C TYR A 231 -6.48 -5.20 7.61
N ILE A 232 -5.48 -4.64 8.28
CA ILE A 232 -4.63 -3.58 7.73
C ILE A 232 -3.99 -4.04 6.41
N ILE A 233 -3.40 -5.24 6.37
CA ILE A 233 -2.80 -5.79 5.16
C ILE A 233 -3.81 -5.88 4.01
N ALA A 234 -5.00 -6.44 4.28
CA ALA A 234 -6.04 -6.59 3.29
C ALA A 234 -6.49 -5.24 2.74
N GLU A 235 -6.74 -4.26 3.60
CA GLU A 235 -7.11 -2.89 3.21
C GLU A 235 -6.05 -2.23 2.34
N ILE A 236 -4.77 -2.32 2.72
CA ILE A 236 -3.69 -1.71 1.95
C ILE A 236 -3.53 -2.40 0.59
N LYS A 237 -3.62 -3.73 0.52
CA LYS A 237 -3.55 -4.50 -0.74
C LYS A 237 -4.71 -4.19 -1.69
N GLU A 238 -5.88 -3.82 -1.17
CA GLU A 238 -7.03 -3.39 -1.99
C GLU A 238 -6.97 -1.91 -2.38
N LYS A 239 -6.44 -1.03 -1.52
CA LYS A 239 -6.29 0.39 -1.82
C LYS A 239 -5.24 0.65 -2.89
N ARG A 240 -4.08 -0.04 -2.83
CA ARG A 240 -2.99 0.15 -3.79
C ARG A 240 -3.39 -0.06 -5.26
N LYS A 241 -4.35 -0.94 -5.54
CA LYS A 241 -4.82 -1.26 -6.90
C LYS A 241 -5.46 -0.06 -7.61
N ARG A 242 -5.95 0.90 -6.84
CA ARG A 242 -6.66 2.08 -7.34
C ARG A 242 -5.91 3.36 -6.98
N CYS A 243 -4.62 3.30 -6.63
CA CYS A 243 -3.89 4.53 -6.34
C CYS A 243 -3.36 5.18 -7.63
N TRP A 244 -4.09 6.14 -8.18
CA TRP A 244 -3.68 6.87 -9.38
C TRP A 244 -2.57 7.88 -9.07
N GLN A 245 -1.71 8.12 -10.05
CA GLN A 245 -0.75 9.22 -10.03
C GLN A 245 -0.83 10.01 -11.32
N ILE A 246 -0.92 11.33 -11.20
CA ILE A 246 -0.93 12.28 -12.33
C ILE A 246 0.17 13.29 -12.07
N MET A 247 1.06 13.50 -13.03
CA MET A 247 2.24 14.32 -12.81
C MET A 247 2.55 15.24 -13.99
N TYR A 248 2.82 16.48 -13.65
CA TYR A 248 3.43 17.46 -14.53
C TYR A 248 4.94 17.43 -14.31
N ILE A 249 5.71 17.16 -15.36
CA ILE A 249 7.17 17.12 -15.28
C ILE A 249 7.80 18.10 -16.26
N ASN A 250 8.79 18.85 -15.80
CA ASN A 250 9.44 19.88 -16.61
C ASN A 250 10.39 19.31 -17.68
N SER A 251 10.91 18.11 -17.50
CA SER A 251 11.69 17.43 -18.53
C SER A 251 11.45 15.92 -18.50
N LEU A 252 11.26 15.35 -19.69
CA LEU A 252 11.21 13.91 -19.89
C LEU A 252 12.59 13.26 -19.85
N ASP A 253 13.67 14.03 -19.92
CA ASP A 253 15.02 13.48 -20.04
C ASP A 253 15.39 12.65 -18.81
N TYR A 254 15.12 13.19 -17.61
CA TYR A 254 15.30 12.46 -16.35
C TYR A 254 14.44 11.19 -16.32
N PHE A 255 13.20 11.31 -16.80
CA PHE A 255 12.21 10.25 -16.73
C PHE A 255 12.58 9.09 -17.66
N ILE A 256 12.83 9.38 -18.93
CA ILE A 256 13.18 8.40 -19.96
C ILE A 256 14.54 7.75 -19.69
N GLN A 257 15.49 8.48 -19.09
CA GLN A 257 16.80 7.92 -18.72
C GLN A 257 16.72 7.05 -17.47
N GLY A 258 15.89 7.43 -16.49
CA GLY A 258 15.83 6.76 -15.19
C GLY A 258 14.89 5.56 -15.14
N VAL A 259 13.69 5.66 -15.72
CA VAL A 259 12.67 4.61 -15.59
C VAL A 259 12.82 3.54 -16.67
N ASP A 260 12.42 2.30 -16.36
CA ASP A 260 12.39 1.24 -17.37
C ASP A 260 11.43 1.63 -18.51
N LYS A 261 11.95 1.62 -19.74
CA LYS A 261 11.20 1.96 -20.96
C LYS A 261 9.98 1.06 -21.18
N THR A 262 9.95 -0.15 -20.62
CA THR A 262 8.76 -1.01 -20.70
C THR A 262 7.56 -0.47 -19.92
N THR A 263 7.82 0.40 -18.94
CA THR A 263 6.80 1.08 -18.12
C THR A 263 6.19 2.31 -18.81
N ILE A 264 6.66 2.64 -20.01
CA ILE A 264 6.26 3.82 -20.78
C ILE A 264 5.44 3.40 -22.01
N GLN A 265 4.33 4.09 -22.32
CA GLN A 265 3.63 3.93 -23.61
C GLN A 265 4.30 4.76 -24.73
N GLY A 266 4.30 4.21 -25.95
CA GLY A 266 5.15 4.64 -27.07
C GLY A 266 5.10 6.12 -27.48
N GLU A 267 4.03 6.85 -27.16
CA GLU A 267 3.95 8.29 -27.43
C GLU A 267 4.98 9.11 -26.65
N LEU A 268 5.40 8.67 -25.45
CA LEU A 268 6.44 9.34 -24.66
C LEU A 268 7.81 9.33 -25.36
N LEU A 269 8.11 8.27 -26.12
CA LEU A 269 9.41 8.10 -26.82
C LEU A 269 9.55 9.00 -28.05
N ASN A 270 8.43 9.53 -28.55
CA ASN A 270 8.36 10.37 -29.75
C ASN A 270 8.04 11.84 -29.43
N THR A 271 8.11 12.25 -28.15
CA THR A 271 7.65 13.57 -27.72
C THR A 271 8.62 14.67 -28.15
N LEU A 272 8.15 15.56 -29.03
CA LEU A 272 8.83 16.82 -29.34
C LEU A 272 8.87 17.71 -28.08
N LEU A 273 10.05 18.25 -27.77
CA LEU A 273 10.44 18.93 -26.53
C LEU A 273 9.76 20.28 -26.25
N ASP A 274 8.89 20.75 -27.13
CA ASP A 274 8.36 22.12 -27.07
C ASP A 274 7.34 22.33 -25.95
N TYR A 275 6.72 21.26 -25.42
CA TYR A 275 5.73 21.34 -24.34
C TYR A 275 6.01 20.34 -23.22
N LYS A 276 5.74 20.74 -21.97
CA LYS A 276 5.93 19.86 -20.81
C LYS A 276 4.78 18.87 -20.69
N PRO A 277 5.03 17.56 -20.54
CA PRO A 277 3.97 16.56 -20.51
C PRO A 277 3.27 16.46 -19.15
N ILE A 278 2.02 16.01 -19.21
CA ILE A 278 1.26 15.53 -18.07
C ILE A 278 1.12 14.03 -18.21
N LEU A 279 1.79 13.30 -17.33
CA LEU A 279 1.78 11.85 -17.31
C LEU A 279 0.70 11.34 -16.37
N PHE A 280 0.11 10.21 -16.74
CA PHE A 280 -0.83 9.46 -15.93
C PHE A 280 -0.30 8.06 -15.69
N TYR A 281 -0.48 7.58 -14.47
CA TYR A 281 -0.17 6.21 -14.07
C TYR A 281 -1.33 5.63 -13.27
N ASN A 282 -1.82 4.48 -13.74
CA ASN A 282 -2.75 3.63 -13.02
C ASN A 282 -2.06 2.28 -12.74
N PRO A 283 -1.92 1.87 -11.47
CA PRO A 283 -1.39 0.57 -11.08
C PRO A 283 -2.03 -0.63 -11.80
N GLU A 284 -3.31 -0.54 -12.15
CA GLU A 284 -4.02 -1.61 -12.88
C GLU A 284 -3.47 -1.83 -14.29
N TYR A 285 -3.01 -0.75 -14.95
CA TYR A 285 -2.42 -0.81 -16.29
C TYR A 285 -0.89 -0.94 -16.26
N GLY A 286 -0.26 -0.54 -15.14
CA GLY A 286 1.16 -0.69 -14.90
C GLY A 286 2.07 0.12 -15.82
N LYS A 287 1.53 1.15 -16.49
CA LYS A 287 2.28 1.98 -17.46
C LYS A 287 1.94 3.45 -17.35
N PHE A 288 2.96 4.29 -17.61
CA PHE A 288 2.81 5.72 -17.78
C PHE A 288 2.31 6.06 -19.18
N THR A 289 1.34 6.96 -19.26
CA THR A 289 0.80 7.52 -20.51
C THR A 289 0.90 9.04 -20.50
N VAL A 290 1.07 9.66 -21.68
CA VAL A 290 0.88 11.11 -21.81
C VAL A 290 -0.63 11.35 -21.94
N THR A 291 -1.19 12.15 -21.03
CA THR A 291 -2.61 12.54 -21.12
C THR A 291 -2.79 13.91 -21.75
N ASP A 292 -1.80 14.77 -21.60
CA ASP A 292 -1.85 16.15 -22.09
C ASP A 292 -0.44 16.77 -22.08
N ARG A 293 -0.32 18.00 -22.59
CA ARG A 293 0.92 18.79 -22.62
C ARG A 293 0.61 20.26 -22.36
N THR A 294 1.49 20.97 -21.65
CA THR A 294 1.40 22.43 -21.45
C THR A 294 2.72 23.00 -20.93
N ASN A 295 3.04 24.25 -21.28
CA ASN A 295 4.14 25.00 -20.65
C ASN A 295 3.65 25.91 -19.52
N ASN A 296 2.34 25.96 -19.28
CA ASN A 296 1.73 26.80 -18.27
C ASN A 296 1.44 25.96 -17.01
N PRO A 297 2.13 26.21 -15.88
CA PRO A 297 1.88 25.49 -14.63
C PRO A 297 0.43 25.64 -14.12
N GLU A 298 -0.25 26.76 -14.39
CA GLU A 298 -1.65 26.96 -13.99
C GLU A 298 -2.62 26.04 -14.78
N GLU A 299 -2.35 25.84 -16.07
CA GLU A 299 -3.08 24.84 -16.86
C GLU A 299 -2.83 23.44 -16.33
N ALA A 300 -1.59 23.13 -15.92
CA ALA A 300 -1.27 21.86 -15.31
C ALA A 300 -2.05 21.65 -14.00
N VAL A 301 -2.13 22.65 -13.12
CA VAL A 301 -2.97 22.60 -11.90
C VAL A 301 -4.43 22.30 -12.25
N THR A 302 -4.97 22.94 -13.29
CA THR A 302 -6.36 22.73 -13.72
C THR A 302 -6.58 21.30 -14.23
N LYS A 303 -5.63 20.76 -14.99
CA LYS A 303 -5.67 19.39 -15.53
C LYS A 303 -5.53 18.34 -14.41
N LEU A 304 -4.64 18.55 -13.44
CA LEU A 304 -4.53 17.70 -12.25
C LEU A 304 -5.83 17.73 -11.43
N LEU A 305 -6.43 18.91 -11.19
CA LEU A 305 -7.71 18.98 -10.47
C LEU A 305 -8.82 18.19 -11.18
N LYS A 306 -8.85 18.21 -12.53
CA LYS A 306 -9.84 17.48 -13.32
C LYS A 306 -9.74 15.96 -13.11
N SER A 307 -8.54 15.41 -12.94
CA SER A 307 -8.36 13.96 -12.80
C SER A 307 -9.02 13.38 -11.53
N ILE A 308 -9.30 14.21 -10.52
CA ILE A 308 -10.13 13.80 -9.37
C ILE A 308 -11.55 13.44 -9.83
N LYS A 309 -12.14 14.23 -10.73
CA LYS A 309 -13.48 13.93 -11.26
C LYS A 309 -13.46 12.67 -12.13
N ASP A 310 -12.39 12.48 -12.89
CA ASP A 310 -12.21 11.27 -13.70
C ASP A 310 -12.08 10.03 -12.79
N TYR A 311 -11.33 10.14 -11.69
CA TYR A 311 -11.25 9.11 -10.66
C TYR A 311 -12.62 8.78 -10.04
N GLU A 312 -13.41 9.79 -9.69
CA GLU A 312 -14.77 9.60 -9.16
C GLU A 312 -15.70 8.91 -10.13
N LYS A 313 -15.54 9.19 -11.43
CA LYS A 313 -16.34 8.54 -12.46
C LYS A 313 -16.03 7.04 -12.55
N GLU A 314 -14.77 6.66 -12.36
CA GLU A 314 -14.33 5.27 -12.46
C GLU A 314 -14.59 4.45 -11.18
N TYR A 315 -14.24 5.00 -10.01
CA TYR A 315 -14.29 4.25 -8.74
C TYR A 315 -15.29 4.80 -7.71
N GLY A 316 -15.95 5.93 -7.99
CA GLY A 316 -16.82 6.61 -7.04
C GLY A 316 -16.07 7.42 -5.97
N ARG A 317 -16.81 7.96 -5.00
CA ARG A 317 -16.29 8.82 -3.92
C ARG A 317 -15.71 8.05 -2.73
N ILE A 318 -14.86 7.09 -3.04
CA ILE A 318 -14.30 6.14 -2.08
C ILE A 318 -12.99 6.62 -1.44
N PHE A 319 -12.27 7.53 -2.10
CA PHE A 319 -11.02 8.08 -1.61
C PHE A 319 -11.28 9.17 -0.56
N ARG A 320 -10.32 9.38 0.34
CA ARG A 320 -10.40 10.43 1.39
C ARG A 320 -9.14 11.28 1.48
N TYR A 321 -8.08 10.87 0.83
CA TYR A 321 -6.82 11.57 0.85
C TYR A 321 -6.34 11.82 -0.58
N VAL A 322 -5.75 12.98 -0.77
CA VAL A 322 -5.00 13.31 -1.99
C VAL A 322 -3.61 13.74 -1.55
N GLY A 323 -2.61 13.14 -2.16
CA GLY A 323 -1.20 13.46 -1.95
C GLY A 323 -0.73 14.37 -3.07
N ILE A 324 -0.05 15.46 -2.76
CA ILE A 324 0.62 16.31 -3.74
C ILE A 324 2.10 16.31 -3.44
N THR A 325 2.91 15.75 -4.33
CA THR A 325 4.37 15.76 -4.22
C THR A 325 4.91 16.83 -5.17
N HIS A 326 5.82 17.68 -4.71
CA HIS A 326 6.39 18.76 -5.54
C HIS A 326 7.90 18.83 -5.46
N SER A 327 8.53 19.33 -6.52
CA SER A 327 9.94 19.65 -6.59
C SER A 327 10.07 21.06 -7.14
N TYR A 328 10.50 22.01 -6.30
CA TYR A 328 10.54 23.45 -6.63
C TYR A 328 9.22 24.09 -7.10
N PHE A 329 8.08 23.42 -6.86
CA PHE A 329 6.71 23.84 -7.24
C PHE A 329 5.76 23.92 -6.04
N TYR A 330 6.26 24.45 -4.92
CA TYR A 330 5.43 24.57 -3.72
C TYR A 330 4.20 25.47 -3.95
N GLN A 331 4.36 26.58 -4.69
CA GLN A 331 3.27 27.52 -4.93
C GLN A 331 2.15 26.88 -5.76
N GLU A 332 2.50 26.17 -6.84
CA GLU A 332 1.57 25.43 -7.69
C GLU A 332 0.88 24.30 -6.92
N ALA A 333 1.62 23.54 -6.12
CA ALA A 333 1.08 22.50 -5.25
C ALA A 333 0.09 23.07 -4.22
N TYR A 334 0.41 24.24 -3.66
CA TYR A 334 -0.45 24.95 -2.71
C TYR A 334 -1.72 25.49 -3.38
N GLU A 335 -1.62 26.04 -4.60
CA GLU A 335 -2.78 26.43 -5.40
C GLU A 335 -3.68 25.24 -5.74
N LEU A 336 -3.10 24.12 -6.17
CA LEU A 336 -3.83 22.88 -6.42
C LEU A 336 -4.58 22.42 -5.16
N MET A 337 -3.91 22.39 -4.01
CA MET A 337 -4.52 22.02 -2.72
C MET A 337 -5.70 22.93 -2.35
N LYS A 338 -5.57 24.25 -2.54
CA LYS A 338 -6.68 25.20 -2.29
C LYS A 338 -7.87 24.90 -3.21
N ARG A 339 -7.63 24.69 -4.50
CA ARG A 339 -8.69 24.36 -5.48
C ARG A 339 -9.35 23.00 -5.19
N ILE A 340 -8.57 22.00 -4.74
CA ILE A 340 -9.10 20.71 -4.29
C ILE A 340 -10.01 20.89 -3.09
N LYS A 341 -9.56 21.58 -2.04
CA LYS A 341 -10.37 21.79 -0.82
C LYS A 341 -11.68 22.55 -1.10
N ALA A 342 -11.64 23.53 -2.01
CA ALA A 342 -12.84 24.26 -2.42
C ALA A 342 -13.82 23.40 -3.22
N THR A 343 -13.31 22.51 -4.09
CA THR A 343 -14.14 21.69 -4.99
C THR A 343 -14.61 20.38 -4.32
N PHE A 344 -13.80 19.82 -3.43
CA PHE A 344 -13.97 18.51 -2.81
C PHE A 344 -13.73 18.58 -1.29
N PRO A 345 -14.65 19.21 -0.52
CA PRO A 345 -14.42 19.52 0.90
C PRO A 345 -14.29 18.31 1.83
N TYR A 346 -14.63 17.09 1.38
CA TYR A 346 -14.44 15.83 2.12
C TYR A 346 -13.06 15.22 1.95
N VAL A 347 -12.21 15.78 1.08
CA VAL A 347 -10.87 15.28 0.78
C VAL A 347 -9.85 15.98 1.67
N ASN A 348 -9.03 15.19 2.35
CA ASN A 348 -7.86 15.70 3.06
C ASN A 348 -6.68 15.71 2.10
N VAL A 349 -5.98 16.84 2.04
CA VAL A 349 -4.82 17.00 1.15
C VAL A 349 -3.53 17.02 1.96
N ILE A 350 -2.58 16.18 1.58
CA ILE A 350 -1.21 16.16 2.12
C ILE A 350 -0.29 16.68 1.03
N ILE A 351 0.52 17.69 1.35
CA ILE A 351 1.55 18.20 0.45
C ILE A 351 2.91 17.79 1.00
N ALA A 352 3.81 17.38 0.12
CA ALA A 352 5.19 17.13 0.50
C ALA A 352 6.18 17.46 -0.61
N GLU A 353 7.40 17.78 -0.21
CA GLU A 353 8.53 17.91 -1.12
C GLU A 353 8.99 16.52 -1.57
N ALA A 354 9.31 16.39 -2.86
CA ALA A 354 9.82 15.18 -3.47
C ALA A 354 11.20 14.84 -2.90
N SER A 355 11.40 13.57 -2.53
CA SER A 355 12.72 13.14 -2.07
C SER A 355 13.79 13.28 -3.18
N PRO A 356 15.05 13.51 -2.82
CA PRO A 356 16.20 13.40 -3.72
C PRO A 356 16.18 12.18 -4.66
N ILE A 357 15.70 11.03 -4.19
CA ILE A 357 15.55 9.83 -5.02
C ILE A 357 14.56 10.09 -6.15
N ILE A 358 13.36 10.60 -5.84
CA ILE A 358 12.35 10.93 -6.86
C ILE A 358 12.89 11.97 -7.84
N ASN A 359 13.56 13.01 -7.36
CA ASN A 359 14.13 14.08 -8.19
C ASN A 359 15.18 13.57 -9.20
N THR A 360 15.84 12.45 -8.92
CA THR A 360 16.75 11.79 -9.88
C THR A 360 16.02 11.30 -11.13
N TYR A 361 14.73 10.96 -11.02
CA TYR A 361 13.90 10.43 -12.12
C TYR A 361 12.95 11.47 -12.73
N VAL A 362 12.46 12.44 -11.95
CA VAL A 362 11.46 13.42 -12.44
C VAL A 362 12.02 14.82 -12.64
N GLY A 363 13.31 15.01 -12.31
CA GLY A 363 13.96 16.31 -12.33
C GLY A 363 13.37 17.29 -11.32
N PHE A 364 13.54 18.58 -11.61
CA PHE A 364 13.05 19.69 -10.80
C PHE A 364 11.98 20.48 -11.55
N TYR A 365 11.24 21.32 -10.83
CA TYR A 365 10.10 22.09 -11.35
C TYR A 365 8.97 21.16 -11.82
N SER A 366 8.69 20.16 -11.00
CA SER A 366 7.72 19.09 -11.28
C SER A 366 6.73 18.97 -10.12
N MET A 367 5.51 18.53 -10.41
CA MET A 367 4.52 18.20 -9.38
C MET A 367 3.75 16.94 -9.75
N SER A 368 3.35 16.16 -8.76
CA SER A 368 2.44 15.04 -8.92
C SER A 368 1.30 15.12 -7.93
N MET A 369 0.17 14.54 -8.32
CA MET A 369 -0.99 14.32 -7.47
C MET A 369 -1.29 12.83 -7.47
N SER A 370 -1.43 12.26 -6.28
CA SER A 370 -1.81 10.87 -6.05
C SER A 370 -3.19 10.80 -5.41
N ILE A 371 -4.04 9.90 -5.93
CA ILE A 371 -5.40 9.67 -5.44
C ILE A 371 -5.49 8.20 -5.05
N CYS A 372 -5.57 7.93 -3.74
CA CYS A 372 -5.97 6.66 -3.14
C CYS A 372 -7.02 6.91 -2.03
#